data_AF-R7J5W5-F1
#
_entry.id   AF-R7J5W5-F1
#
_cell.length_a   1.000
_cell.length_b   1.000
_cell.length_c   1.000
_cell.angle_alpha   90.00
_cell.angle_beta   90.00
_cell.angle_gamma   90.00
#
_symmetry.space_group_name_H-M   'P 1'
#
loop_
_entity.id
_entity.type
_entity.pdbx_description
1 polymer ?
#
loop_
_entity_poly.entity_id
_entity_poly.type
_entity_poly.pdbx_seq_one_letter_code
_entity_poly.pdbx_strand_id
1 'polypeptide(L)'
;MEKKKLYYMDCHVAGRMYHDADEVWDKLKIGTKLHLVREADNRYDPEAIAIVYRDEGPQEDMEYLGHHDNPLMYQECLENNEDCEEYLIGYVPRCHNTQLSGFFDMGWGDIFECRICKIDPEAHPEQQLRVTIKIKRNPRADI
;
A
#
# COMPACT_ATOMS: atom_id res chain seq x y z
N MET A 1 -11.89 7.15 23.71
CA MET A 1 -11.02 6.22 22.95
C MET A 1 -10.33 7.02 21.88
N GLU A 2 -9.01 7.02 21.85
CA GLU A 2 -8.25 7.82 20.90
C GLU A 2 -8.25 7.18 19.50
N LYS A 3 -8.36 8.00 18.45
CA LYS A 3 -8.39 7.49 17.07
C LYS A 3 -6.99 6.98 16.69
N LYS A 4 -6.89 5.68 16.37
CA LYS A 4 -5.64 5.03 15.90
C LYS A 4 -5.20 5.49 14.50
N LYS A 5 -6.15 5.88 13.65
CA LYS A 5 -5.93 6.31 12.27
C LYS A 5 -6.90 7.44 11.93
N LEU A 6 -6.45 8.38 11.11
CA LEU A 6 -7.26 9.48 10.56
C LEU A 6 -7.45 9.26 9.05
N TYR A 7 -8.67 9.43 8.55
CA TYR A 7 -8.93 9.42 7.11
C TYR A 7 -8.19 10.58 6.44
N TYR A 8 -7.46 10.30 5.37
CA TYR A 8 -6.82 11.32 4.55
C TYR A 8 -7.58 11.47 3.23
N MET A 9 -7.61 10.41 2.40
CA MET A 9 -8.34 10.43 1.14
C MET A 9 -8.69 9.03 0.62
N ASP A 10 -9.61 8.98 -0.33
CA ASP A 10 -9.85 7.85 -1.21
C ASP A 10 -9.53 8.24 -2.65
N CYS A 11 -8.99 7.31 -3.43
CA CYS A 11 -8.85 7.49 -4.86
C CYS A 11 -8.91 6.15 -5.60
N HIS A 12 -9.19 6.21 -6.90
CA HIS A 12 -8.93 5.07 -7.78
C HIS A 12 -7.42 4.89 -7.97
N VAL A 13 -7.02 3.68 -8.38
CA VAL A 13 -5.63 3.41 -8.80
C VAL A 13 -5.50 3.74 -10.28
N ALA A 14 -4.62 4.70 -10.60
CA ALA A 14 -4.41 5.14 -11.97
C ALA A 14 -3.40 4.24 -12.70
N GLY A 15 -3.54 4.12 -14.02
CA GLY A 15 -2.56 3.43 -14.87
C GLY A 15 -2.60 1.90 -14.79
N ARG A 16 -3.64 1.31 -14.19
CA ARG A 16 -3.73 -0.14 -13.93
C ARG A 16 -3.52 -1.03 -15.16
N MET A 17 -3.83 -0.55 -16.36
CA MET A 17 -3.65 -1.29 -17.62
C MET A 17 -2.18 -1.49 -18.03
N TYR A 18 -1.25 -0.79 -17.40
CA TYR A 18 0.14 -0.73 -17.83
C TYR A 18 1.12 -1.41 -16.89
N HIS A 19 0.62 -2.06 -15.82
CA HIS A 19 1.44 -2.55 -14.72
C HIS A 19 1.00 -3.94 -14.23
N ASP A 20 1.70 -4.46 -13.23
CA ASP A 20 1.71 -5.86 -12.81
C ASP A 20 0.48 -6.27 -12.01
N ALA A 21 -0.56 -5.43 -11.96
CA ALA A 21 -1.78 -5.69 -11.20
C ALA A 21 -2.50 -7.00 -11.60
N ASP A 22 -2.42 -7.38 -12.88
CA ASP A 22 -3.01 -8.62 -13.38
C ASP A 22 -2.23 -9.86 -12.91
N GLU A 23 -0.92 -9.74 -12.64
CA GLU A 23 -0.07 -10.85 -12.18
C GLU A 23 -0.41 -11.28 -10.76
N VAL A 24 -0.86 -10.34 -9.93
CA VAL A 24 -1.20 -10.56 -8.52
C VAL A 24 -2.67 -10.40 -8.21
N TRP A 25 -3.54 -10.38 -9.23
CA TRP A 25 -4.97 -10.07 -9.07
C TRP A 25 -5.66 -10.96 -8.01
N ASP A 26 -5.37 -12.27 -8.01
CA ASP A 26 -5.93 -13.23 -7.05
C ASP A 26 -5.51 -12.96 -5.58
N LYS A 27 -4.42 -12.22 -5.38
CA LYS A 27 -3.91 -11.80 -4.07
C LYS A 27 -4.52 -10.46 -3.60
N LEU A 28 -5.03 -9.64 -4.53
CA LEU A 28 -5.64 -8.36 -4.22
C LEU A 28 -7.07 -8.55 -3.69
N LYS A 29 -7.29 -8.20 -2.42
CA LYS A 29 -8.59 -8.28 -1.75
C LYS A 29 -8.90 -6.96 -1.05
N ILE A 30 -10.18 -6.72 -0.75
CA ILE A 30 -10.55 -5.58 0.10
C ILE A 30 -9.81 -5.72 1.44
N GLY A 31 -9.15 -4.65 1.86
CA GLY A 31 -8.33 -4.62 3.06
C GLY A 31 -6.83 -4.91 2.84
N THR A 32 -6.43 -5.46 1.68
CA THR A 32 -5.02 -5.70 1.36
C THR A 32 -4.21 -4.42 1.51
N LYS A 33 -3.12 -4.50 2.28
CA LYS A 33 -2.19 -3.39 2.48
C LYS A 33 -1.35 -3.19 1.22
N LEU A 34 -1.23 -1.94 0.79
CA LEU A 34 -0.38 -1.51 -0.31
C LEU A 34 0.64 -0.49 0.19
N HIS A 35 1.75 -0.39 -0.51
CA HIS A 35 2.85 0.51 -0.22
C HIS A 35 2.78 1.72 -1.15
N LEU A 36 2.99 2.90 -0.59
CA LEU A 36 3.08 4.15 -1.34
C LEU A 36 4.57 4.44 -1.51
N VAL A 37 5.04 4.53 -2.75
CA VAL A 37 6.46 4.73 -3.08
C VAL A 37 6.61 6.01 -3.89
N ARG A 38 7.49 6.89 -3.44
CA ARG A 38 7.77 8.17 -4.11
C ARG A 38 8.68 7.96 -5.31
N GLU A 39 8.24 8.43 -6.48
CA GLU A 39 9.03 8.42 -7.72
C GLU A 39 9.27 9.85 -8.24
N ALA A 40 10.26 10.54 -7.68
CA ALA A 40 10.56 11.94 -8.03
C ALA A 40 11.16 12.11 -9.43
N ASP A 41 11.72 11.05 -9.99
CA ASP A 41 12.34 10.98 -11.31
C ASP A 41 11.41 10.43 -12.39
N ASN A 42 10.13 10.21 -12.07
CA ASN A 42 9.16 9.72 -13.04
C ASN A 42 9.01 10.71 -14.21
N ARG A 43 9.36 10.25 -15.42
CA ARG A 43 9.44 11.08 -16.64
C ARG A 43 8.12 11.75 -17.05
N TYR A 44 6.99 11.28 -16.55
CA TYR A 44 5.65 11.77 -16.92
C TYR A 44 5.06 12.69 -15.87
N ASP A 45 5.39 12.48 -14.60
CA ASP A 45 4.80 13.19 -13.47
C ASP A 45 5.82 13.31 -12.31
N PRO A 46 6.42 14.49 -12.09
CA PRO A 46 7.39 14.66 -11.02
C PRO A 46 6.80 14.45 -9.62
N GLU A 47 5.47 14.48 -9.47
CA GLU A 47 4.76 14.27 -8.19
C GLU A 47 4.30 12.81 -8.02
N ALA A 48 4.78 11.88 -8.86
CA ALA A 48 4.33 10.50 -8.87
C ALA A 48 4.52 9.80 -7.51
N ILE A 49 3.45 9.11 -7.10
CA ILE A 49 3.41 8.16 -5.98
C ILE A 49 2.89 6.84 -6.53
N ALA A 50 3.79 5.87 -6.65
CA ALA A 50 3.48 4.50 -7.02
C ALA A 50 2.73 3.81 -5.88
N ILE A 51 1.79 2.93 -6.26
CA ILE A 51 1.04 2.04 -5.39
C ILE A 51 1.57 0.63 -5.67
N VAL A 52 2.26 0.06 -4.70
CA VAL A 52 2.99 -1.20 -4.83
C VAL A 52 2.38 -2.26 -3.93
N TYR A 53 2.22 -3.47 -4.46
CA TYR A 53 1.95 -4.66 -3.66
C TYR A 53 3.26 -5.39 -3.38
N ARG A 54 3.44 -5.83 -2.14
CA ARG A 54 4.56 -6.67 -1.72
C ARG A 54 3.99 -7.96 -1.18
N ASP A 55 4.50 -9.09 -1.66
CA ASP A 55 4.10 -10.38 -1.12
C ASP A 55 4.81 -10.63 0.22
N GLU A 56 4.32 -9.95 1.27
CA GLU A 56 4.83 -10.08 2.65
C GLU A 56 4.29 -11.35 3.35
N GLY A 57 3.68 -12.29 2.62
CA GLY A 57 2.98 -13.45 3.16
C GLY A 57 1.61 -13.11 3.77
N PRO A 58 0.95 -14.05 4.48
CA PRO A 58 -0.37 -13.85 5.06
C PRO A 58 -0.39 -12.66 6.05
N GLN A 59 -1.16 -11.62 5.72
CA GLN A 59 -1.34 -10.43 6.56
C GLN A 59 -2.42 -10.61 7.65
N GLU A 60 -2.96 -11.83 7.81
CA GLU A 60 -3.97 -12.14 8.83
C GLU A 60 -3.32 -12.11 10.22
N ASP A 61 -3.90 -11.26 11.07
CA ASP A 61 -3.75 -11.10 12.51
C ASP A 61 -2.79 -12.13 13.13
N MET A 62 -1.53 -11.72 13.32
CA MET A 62 -0.40 -12.46 13.88
C MET A 62 -0.64 -13.04 15.31
N GLU A 63 -1.86 -12.95 15.83
CA GLU A 63 -2.31 -13.42 17.13
C GLU A 63 -2.82 -14.88 17.09
N TYR A 64 -2.96 -15.50 15.90
CA TYR A 64 -3.60 -16.83 15.76
C TYR A 64 -2.72 -17.92 15.12
N LEU A 65 -1.43 -18.01 15.46
CA LEU A 65 -0.61 -19.19 15.13
C LEU A 65 0.27 -19.61 16.32
N GLY A 66 -0.39 -19.95 17.43
CA GLY A 66 0.18 -20.91 18.38
C GLY A 66 -0.14 -22.33 17.90
N HIS A 67 0.90 -23.14 17.67
CA HIS A 67 0.88 -24.57 17.24
C HIS A 67 0.72 -24.75 15.71
N HIS A 68 1.62 -25.36 14.92
CA HIS A 68 2.67 -26.34 15.16
C HIS A 68 3.85 -26.15 14.17
N ASP A 69 5.04 -26.48 14.67
CA ASP A 69 6.26 -26.84 13.94
C ASP A 69 6.91 -25.76 13.06
N ASN A 70 7.67 -24.90 13.74
CA ASN A 70 8.70 -23.97 13.23
C ASN A 70 8.31 -22.48 12.99
N PRO A 71 8.15 -21.70 14.08
CA PRO A 71 7.98 -20.24 14.03
C PRO A 71 9.20 -19.47 13.50
N LEU A 72 10.39 -20.08 13.49
CA LEU A 72 11.64 -19.40 13.12
C LEU A 72 11.78 -19.18 11.60
N MET A 73 11.15 -20.01 10.77
CA MET A 73 11.21 -19.87 9.30
C MET A 73 10.57 -18.58 8.80
N TYR A 74 9.44 -18.17 9.36
CA TYR A 74 8.80 -16.90 8.96
C TYR A 74 9.59 -15.69 9.45
N GLN A 75 10.31 -15.83 10.56
CA GLN A 75 11.07 -14.73 11.16
C GLN A 75 12.38 -14.48 10.38
N GLU A 76 13.07 -15.53 9.95
CA GLU A 76 14.29 -15.41 9.11
C GLU A 76 13.99 -14.87 7.70
N CYS A 77 12.83 -15.19 7.12
CA CYS A 77 12.41 -14.61 5.83
C CYS A 77 12.11 -13.11 5.92
N LEU A 78 11.54 -12.64 7.04
CA LEU A 78 11.26 -11.22 7.28
C LEU A 78 12.53 -10.40 7.58
N GLU A 79 13.55 -11.04 8.16
CA GLU A 79 14.80 -10.37 8.57
C GLU A 79 15.79 -10.15 7.41
N ASN A 80 15.70 -10.94 6.33
CA ASN A 80 16.66 -10.86 5.22
C ASN A 80 16.18 -10.02 4.03
N ASN A 81 14.88 -9.69 3.88
CA ASN A 81 14.36 -8.80 2.81
C ASN A 81 14.83 -9.18 1.38
N GLU A 82 15.35 -10.40 1.17
CA GLU A 82 16.10 -10.75 -0.03
C GLU A 82 15.22 -11.21 -1.20
N ASP A 83 13.93 -11.52 -0.98
CA ASP A 83 13.04 -12.04 -2.04
C ASP A 83 11.58 -11.52 -1.96
N CYS A 84 11.34 -10.33 -1.39
CA CYS A 84 10.00 -9.73 -1.43
C CYS A 84 9.74 -9.16 -2.84
N GLU A 85 9.11 -9.94 -3.71
CA GLU A 85 8.68 -9.47 -5.03
C GLU A 85 7.75 -8.26 -4.89
N GLU A 86 8.13 -7.15 -5.52
CA GLU A 86 7.35 -5.93 -5.60
C GLU A 86 6.61 -5.87 -6.93
N TYR A 87 5.31 -5.60 -6.86
CA TYR A 87 4.44 -5.51 -8.03
C TYR A 87 3.84 -4.11 -8.09
N LEU A 88 4.09 -3.39 -9.19
CA LEU A 88 3.51 -2.07 -9.39
C LEU A 88 2.03 -2.23 -9.74
N ILE A 89 1.14 -1.78 -8.87
CA ILE A 89 -0.32 -1.89 -9.10
C ILE A 89 -0.82 -0.68 -9.90
N GLY A 90 -0.16 0.46 -9.75
CA GLY A 90 -0.45 1.70 -10.46
C GLY A 90 -0.01 2.90 -9.65
N TYR A 91 -0.71 4.02 -9.81
CA TYR A 91 -0.31 5.29 -9.20
C TYR A 91 -1.48 5.97 -8.48
N VAL A 92 -1.15 6.84 -7.54
CA VAL A 92 -2.09 7.86 -7.06
C VAL A 92 -2.41 8.80 -8.23
N PRO A 93 -3.69 9.10 -8.53
CA PRO A 93 -4.04 9.98 -9.64
C PRO A 93 -3.41 11.36 -9.51
N ARG A 94 -2.95 11.93 -10.63
CA ARG A 94 -2.29 13.24 -10.71
C ARG A 94 -3.08 14.38 -10.02
N CYS A 95 -4.40 14.34 -10.06
CA CYS A 95 -5.23 15.35 -9.40
C CYS A 95 -5.21 15.31 -7.86
N HIS A 96 -4.57 14.29 -7.26
CA HIS A 96 -4.50 14.10 -5.81
C HIS A 96 -3.07 13.90 -5.27
N ASN A 97 -2.05 13.78 -6.14
CA ASN A 97 -0.71 13.38 -5.70
C ASN A 97 0.11 14.52 -5.07
N THR A 98 -0.09 15.78 -5.46
CA THR A 98 0.78 16.91 -5.07
C THR A 98 0.97 17.11 -3.57
N GLN A 99 -0.11 17.00 -2.78
CA GLN A 99 0.03 17.15 -1.33
C GLN A 99 0.72 15.92 -0.71
N LEU A 100 0.44 14.73 -1.26
CA LEU A 100 1.00 13.48 -0.78
C LEU A 100 2.50 13.39 -1.06
N SER A 101 2.95 13.69 -2.28
CA SER A 101 4.37 13.80 -2.65
C SER A 101 5.12 14.77 -1.76
N GLY A 102 4.56 15.94 -1.47
CA GLY A 102 5.18 16.89 -0.54
C GLY A 102 5.42 16.30 0.86
N PHE A 103 4.52 15.44 1.37
CA PHE A 103 4.78 14.73 2.63
C PHE A 103 5.93 13.73 2.52
N PHE A 104 6.01 13.01 1.41
CA PHE A 104 7.10 12.05 1.15
C PHE A 104 8.44 12.77 1.04
N ASP A 105 8.51 13.86 0.29
CA ASP A 105 9.73 14.67 0.11
C ASP A 105 10.22 15.27 1.44
N MET A 106 9.30 15.50 2.39
CA MET A 106 9.60 15.98 3.74
C MET A 106 9.91 14.86 4.77
N GLY A 107 9.97 13.59 4.34
CA GLY A 107 10.29 12.45 5.20
C GLY A 107 9.12 11.93 6.04
N TRP A 108 7.88 12.28 5.70
CA TRP A 108 6.67 11.85 6.41
C TRP A 108 5.93 10.71 5.70
N GLY A 109 6.48 10.10 4.66
CA GLY A 109 5.81 9.04 3.89
C GLY A 109 5.33 7.85 4.75
N ASP A 110 6.12 7.47 5.75
CA ASP A 110 5.83 6.33 6.61
C ASP A 110 4.63 6.52 7.54
N ILE A 111 4.05 7.72 7.64
CA ILE A 111 2.85 7.94 8.46
C ILE A 111 1.60 7.43 7.76
N PHE A 112 1.64 7.22 6.44
CA PHE A 112 0.48 6.80 5.67
C PHE A 112 0.30 5.28 5.71
N GLU A 113 -0.96 4.86 5.68
CA GLU A 113 -1.37 3.49 5.40
C GLU A 113 -2.33 3.51 4.21
N CYS A 114 -2.01 2.74 3.17
CA CYS A 114 -2.85 2.55 2.00
C CYS A 114 -3.46 1.13 2.04
N ARG A 115 -4.78 1.04 1.86
CA ARG A 115 -5.48 -0.25 1.75
C ARG A 115 -6.52 -0.21 0.65
N ILE A 116 -6.71 -1.34 -0.02
CA ILE A 116 -7.81 -1.50 -0.98
C ILE A 116 -9.14 -1.39 -0.23
N CYS A 117 -10.04 -0.53 -0.70
CA CYS A 117 -11.38 -0.35 -0.13
C CYS A 117 -12.50 -0.80 -1.08
N LYS A 118 -12.22 -0.89 -2.39
CA LYS A 118 -13.15 -1.47 -3.37
C LYS A 118 -12.37 -2.20 -4.47
N ILE A 119 -12.88 -3.36 -4.86
CA ILE A 119 -12.51 -4.09 -6.08
C ILE A 119 -13.77 -4.30 -6.92
N ASP A 120 -13.69 -4.04 -8.21
CA ASP A 120 -14.78 -4.19 -9.17
C ASP A 120 -14.23 -4.69 -10.51
N PRO A 121 -14.06 -6.01 -10.70
CA PRO A 121 -13.39 -6.57 -11.88
C PRO A 121 -14.08 -6.21 -13.21
N GLU A 122 -15.39 -5.95 -13.18
CA GLU A 122 -16.19 -5.64 -14.37
C GLU A 122 -16.17 -4.15 -14.73
N ALA A 123 -15.61 -3.29 -13.87
CA ALA A 123 -15.50 -1.86 -14.13
C ALA A 123 -14.44 -1.55 -15.20
N HIS A 124 -14.46 -0.31 -15.70
CA HIS A 124 -13.36 0.20 -16.52
C HIS A 124 -12.02 0.04 -15.77
N PRO A 125 -10.89 -0.32 -16.42
CA PRO A 125 -9.63 -0.62 -15.73
C PRO A 125 -9.16 0.41 -14.69
N GLU A 126 -9.27 1.70 -15.01
CA GLU A 126 -8.99 2.84 -14.11
C GLU A 126 -9.96 2.96 -12.92
N GLN A 127 -10.99 2.11 -12.83
CA GLN A 127 -12.04 2.10 -11.81
C GLN A 127 -12.15 0.74 -11.09
N GLN A 128 -11.43 -0.28 -11.55
CA GLN A 128 -11.48 -1.63 -10.97
C GLN A 128 -10.94 -1.67 -9.54
N LEU A 129 -10.02 -0.76 -9.18
CA LEU A 129 -9.45 -0.66 -7.84
C LEU A 129 -9.67 0.74 -7.26
N ARG A 130 -10.05 0.77 -5.98
CA ARG A 130 -10.09 1.99 -5.15
C ARG A 130 -9.35 1.72 -3.85
N VAL A 131 -8.55 2.69 -3.43
CA VAL A 131 -7.79 2.64 -2.19
C VAL A 131 -8.24 3.73 -1.24
N THR A 132 -8.11 3.46 0.06
CA THR A 132 -8.20 4.45 1.13
C THR A 132 -6.82 4.65 1.72
N ILE A 133 -6.41 5.91 1.80
CA ILE A 133 -5.18 6.35 2.46
C ILE A 133 -5.56 6.97 3.81
N LYS A 134 -4.91 6.51 4.88
CA LYS A 134 -5.10 7.01 6.25
C LYS A 134 -3.76 7.44 6.84
N ILE A 135 -3.78 8.41 7.74
CA ILE A 135 -2.63 8.80 8.56
C ILE A 135 -2.67 7.98 9.85
N LYS A 136 -1.59 7.25 10.15
CA LYS A 136 -1.39 6.53 11.41
C LYS A 136 -1.14 7.53 12.54
N ARG A 137 -1.71 7.27 13.72
CA ARG A 137 -1.39 8.06 14.91
C ARG A 137 0.11 7.97 15.18
N ASN A 138 0.76 9.12 15.37
CA ASN A 138 2.15 9.17 15.79
C ASN A 138 2.24 8.76 17.27
N PRO A 139 2.96 7.68 17.63
CA PRO A 139 3.10 7.26 19.03
C PRO A 139 3.74 8.33 19.92
N ARG A 140 4.47 9.29 19.33
CA ARG A 140 5.07 10.43 20.04
C ARG A 140 4.08 11.56 20.34
N ALA A 141 2.85 11.48 19.86
CA ALA A 141 1.82 12.50 20.12
C ALA A 141 1.15 12.34 21.50
N ASP A 142 1.41 11.23 22.19
CA ASP A 142 0.77 10.87 23.46
C ASP A 142 1.57 11.35 24.70
N ILE A 143 2.34 12.44 24.55
CA ILE A 143 3.16 13.07 25.60
C ILE A 143 2.33 14.04 26.43
#